data_AF-A0AAI9BCI8-F1
#
_entry.id   AF-A0AAI9BCI8-F1
#
_cell.length_a   1.000
_cell.length_b   1.000
_cell.length_c   1.000
_cell.angle_alpha   90.00
_cell.angle_beta   90.00
_cell.angle_gamma   90.00
#
_symmetry.space_group_name_H-M   'P 1'
#
loop_
_entity.id
_entity.type
_entity.pdbx_description
1 polymer ?
#
loop_
_entity_poly.entity_id
_entity_poly.type
_entity_poly.pdbx_seq_one_letter_code
_entity_poly.pdbx_strand_id
1 'polypeptide(L)' 'MVKSTGFVLLVGTCGNDACDAIPVTEKIWPTEQTCMQVQERLQKRYPGEVFYCEEVLRNE' A
#
# COMPACT_ATOMS: atom_id res chain seq x y z
N MET A 1 4.10 25.48 4.04
CA MET A 1 3.33 24.27 3.70
C MET A 1 4.11 23.08 4.22
N VAL A 2 3.66 22.49 5.33
CA VAL A 2 4.26 21.25 5.84
C VAL A 2 3.69 20.12 4.97
N LYS A 3 4.53 19.46 4.17
CA LYS A 3 4.12 18.25 3.45
C LYS A 3 4.19 17.11 4.44
N SER A 4 3.03 16.62 4.89
CA SER A 4 2.96 15.45 5.75
C SER A 4 3.09 14.19 4.88
N THR A 5 4.00 13.27 5.20
CA THR A 5 4.12 12.00 4.47
C THR A 5 3.27 10.93 5.13
N GLY A 6 2.89 9.91 4.37
CA GLY A 6 2.23 8.72 4.88
C GLY A 6 2.41 7.55 3.94
N PHE A 7 1.82 6.41 4.27
CA PHE A 7 1.99 5.17 3.51
C PHE A 7 0.64 4.67 3.04
N VAL A 8 0.54 4.25 1.78
CA VAL A 8 -0.65 3.63 1.19
C VAL A 8 -0.37 2.16 0.94
N LEU A 9 -1.37 1.31 1.16
CA LEU A 9 -1.31 -0.11 0.84
C LEU A 9 -1.89 -0.33 -0.55
N LEU A 10 -1.08 -0.89 -1.44
CA LEU A 10 -1.40 -1.15 -2.83
C LEU A 10 -1.44 -2.65 -3.09
N VAL A 11 -2.21 -3.05 -4.11
CA VAL A 11 -2.22 -4.40 -4.65
C VAL A 11 -1.91 -4.35 -6.14
N GLY A 12 -0.98 -5.20 -6.57
CA GLY A 12 -0.67 -5.46 -7.98
C GLY A 12 -1.56 -6.58 -8.47
N THR A 13 -2.55 -6.25 -9.31
CA THR A 13 -3.61 -7.20 -9.72
C THR A 13 -3.32 -7.96 -11.02
N CYS A 14 -2.14 -7.77 -11.62
CA CYS A 14 -1.91 -8.17 -13.02
C CYS A 14 -0.86 -9.27 -13.22
N GLY A 15 -0.43 -9.93 -12.15
CA GLY A 15 0.52 -11.04 -12.26
C GLY A 15 1.82 -10.63 -12.97
N ASN A 16 2.10 -11.22 -14.13
CA ASN A 16 3.31 -10.95 -14.94
C ASN A 16 3.20 -9.73 -15.87
N ASP A 17 2.01 -9.13 -16.00
CA ASP A 17 1.83 -7.93 -16.82
C ASP A 17 2.04 -6.68 -15.98
N ALA A 18 2.75 -5.70 -16.53
CA ALA A 18 3.00 -4.43 -15.87
C ALA A 18 1.71 -3.59 -15.86
N CYS A 19 1.06 -3.52 -14.70
CA CYS A 19 -0.11 -2.65 -14.52
C CYS A 19 0.04 -1.75 -13.30
N ASP A 20 -0.79 -0.72 -13.29
CA ASP A 20 -0.82 0.23 -12.21
C ASP A 20 -1.31 -0.41 -10.92
N ALA A 21 -0.53 -0.16 -9.88
CA ALA A 21 -0.88 -0.42 -8.49
C ALA A 21 -2.20 0.25 -8.14
N ILE A 22 -3.14 -0.49 -7.55
CA ILE A 22 -4.39 0.09 -7.04
C ILE A 22 -4.42 0.11 -5.51
N PRO A 23 -4.98 1.17 -4.89
CA PRO A 23 -5.13 1.23 -3.44
C PRO A 23 -6.10 0.15 -2.95
N VAL A 24 -5.65 -0.62 -1.97
CA VAL A 24 -6.49 -1.61 -1.26
C VAL A 24 -7.57 -0.91 -0.43
N THR A 25 -7.25 0.29 0.05
CA THR A 25 -8.11 1.15 0.86
C THR A 25 -7.67 2.60 0.72
N GLU A 26 -8.58 3.54 0.98
CA GLU A 26 -8.28 4.99 1.05
C GLU A 26 -7.47 5.37 2.30
N LYS A 27 -7.24 4.42 3.21
CA LYS A 27 -6.47 4.68 4.43
C LYS A 27 -5.01 4.96 4.10
N ILE A 28 -4.51 6.08 4.64
CA ILE A 28 -3.09 6.39 4.67
C ILE A 28 -2.57 6.15 6.09
N TRP A 29 -1.62 5.24 6.21
CA TRP A 29 -0.93 4.93 7.45
C TRP A 29 0.11 6.01 7.79
N PRO A 30 0.35 6.28 9.07
CA PRO A 30 1.34 7.29 9.48
C PRO A 30 2.78 6.80 9.32
N THR A 31 3.02 5.48 9.38
CA THR A 31 4.36 4.89 9.28
C THR A 31 4.37 3.65 8.39
N GLU A 32 5.49 3.39 7.73
CA GLU A 32 5.69 2.22 6.87
C GLU A 32 5.40 0.92 7.62
N GLN A 33 5.93 0.78 8.83
CA GLN A 33 5.74 -0.40 9.68
C GLN A 33 4.26 -0.70 9.94
N THR A 34 3.44 0.32 10.17
CA THR A 34 2.00 0.11 10.39
C THR A 34 1.25 -0.30 9.12
N CYS A 35 1.74 0.11 7.95
CA CYS A 35 1.24 -0.38 6.66
C CYS A 35 1.68 -1.83 6.43
N MET A 36 2.96 -2.15 6.63
CA MET A 36 3.53 -3.49 6.44
C MET A 36 2.85 -4.55 7.32
N GLN A 37 2.49 -4.21 8.56
CA GLN A 37 1.72 -5.13 9.42
C GLN A 37 0.37 -5.55 8.81
N VAL A 38 -0.25 -4.67 8.02
CA VAL A 38 -1.49 -4.99 7.29
C VAL A 38 -1.17 -5.76 6.01
N GLN A 39 -0.13 -5.34 5.28
CA GLN A 39 0.38 -6.04 4.10
C GLN A 39 0.65 -7.52 4.41
N GLU A 40 1.38 -7.84 5.49
CA GLU A 40 1.69 -9.22 5.88
C GLU A 40 0.44 -10.05 6.16
N ARG A 41 -0.59 -9.44 6.77
CA ARG A 41 -1.86 -10.12 7.03
C ARG A 41 -2.62 -10.41 5.74
N LEU A 42 -2.61 -9.47 4.79
CA LEU A 42 -3.23 -9.66 3.49
C LEU A 42 -2.47 -10.67 2.63
N GLN A 43 -1.14 -10.64 2.63
CA GLN A 43 -0.31 -11.60 1.90
C GLN A 43 -0.55 -13.03 2.37
N LYS A 44 -0.73 -13.24 3.69
CA LYS A 44 -1.10 -14.55 4.25
C LYS A 44 -2.51 -15.00 3.84
N ARG A 45 -3.43 -14.05 3.68
CA ARG A 45 -4.83 -14.32 3.32
C ARG A 45 -5.02 -14.54 1.81
N TYR A 46 -4.23 -13.84 1.00
CA TYR A 46 -4.30 -13.82 -0.47
C TYR A 46 -2.89 -14.09 -1.05
N PRO A 47 -2.39 -15.33 -0.98
CA PRO A 47 -1.02 -15.66 -1.38
C PRO A 47 -0.75 -15.51 -2.89
N GLY A 48 -1.79 -15.41 -3.72
CA GLY A 48 -1.67 -15.18 -5.16
C GLY A 48 -1.61 -13.70 -5.57
N GLU A 49 -1.83 -12.78 -4.63
CA GLU A 49 -1.78 -11.34 -4.86
C GLU A 49 -0.45 -10.78 -4.35
N VAL A 50 0.01 -9.67 -4.94
CA VAL A 50 1.22 -8.96 -4.50
C VAL A 50 0.81 -7.64 -3.86
N PHE A 51 1.11 -7.49 -2.58
CA PHE A 51 0.84 -6.25 -1.84
C PHE A 51 2.14 -5.51 -1.53
N TYR A 52 2.09 -4.18 -1.56
CA TYR A 52 3.22 -3.30 -1.23
C TYR A 52 2.74 -2.02 -0.55
N CYS A 53 3.62 -1.46 0.27
CA CYS A 53 3.41 -0.20 0.96
C CYS A 53 4.28 0.87 0.32
N GLU A 54 3.66 1.95 -0.14
CA GLU A 54 4.37 3.05 -0.80
C GLU A 54 4.19 4.35 -0.03
N GLU A 55 5.26 5.15 -0.01
CA GLU A 55 5.21 6.50 0.57
C GLU A 55 4.43 7.45 -0.35
N VAL A 56 3.54 8.23 0.26
CA VAL A 56 2.73 9.24 -0.42
C VAL A 56 2.81 10.57 0.31
N LEU A 57 2.76 11.65 -0.47
CA LEU A 57 2.63 13.01 0.05
C LEU A 57 1.17 13.28 0.36
N ARG A 58 0.88 13.69 1.60
CA ARG A 58 -0.40 14.28 1.97
C ARG A 58 -0.31 15.78 1.73
N ASN A 59 -1.15 16.28 0.83
CA ASN A 59 -1.44 17.71 0.78
C ASN A 59 -2.46 17.97 1.89
N GLU A 60 -2.10 18.79 2.87
CA GLU A 60 -3.06 19.40 3.79
C GLU A 60 -3.82 20.55 3.10
#